data_AF-A0A7Y0MHH9-F1
#
_entry.id   AF-A0A7Y0MHH9-F1
#
_cell.length_a   1.000
_cell.length_b   1.000
_cell.length_c   1.000
_cell.angle_alpha   90.00
_cell.angle_beta   90.00
_cell.angle_gamma   90.00
#
_symmetry.space_group_name_H-M   'P 1'
#
loop_
_entity.id
_entity.type
_entity.pdbx_description
1 polymer ?
#
loop_
_entity_poly.entity_id
_entity_poly.type
_entity_poly.pdbx_seq_one_letter_code
_entity_poly.pdbx_strand_id
1 'polypeptide(L)' 'MRSKSPRGGTVANSRNSQSKQEAHVNKLHASDEYSTRELAELFSVGRSTVYRAIRRAEPKLSGP' A
#
# COMPACT_ATOMS: atom_id res chain seq x y z
N MET A 1 -29.24 21.68 -26.81
CA MET A 1 -28.10 22.64 -26.86
C MET A 1 -27.32 22.53 -25.54
N ARG A 2 -25.99 22.31 -25.64
CA ARG A 2 -24.91 22.61 -24.68
C ARG A 2 -25.12 22.42 -23.16
N SER A 3 -24.47 21.37 -22.65
CA SER A 3 -23.40 21.40 -21.64
C SER A 3 -23.59 22.23 -20.35
N LYS A 4 -23.46 21.56 -19.19
CA LYS A 4 -22.24 21.67 -18.36
C LYS A 4 -22.20 20.62 -17.25
N SER A 5 -21.11 19.85 -17.29
CA SER A 5 -20.68 18.82 -16.35
C SER A 5 -20.57 19.34 -14.90
N PRO A 6 -20.79 18.47 -13.91
CA PRO A 6 -20.46 18.78 -12.52
C PRO A 6 -18.94 18.82 -12.36
N ARG A 7 -18.41 19.92 -11.82
CA ARG A 7 -17.02 20.05 -11.42
C ARG A 7 -16.73 19.07 -10.28
N GLY A 8 -15.64 18.31 -10.43
CA GLY A 8 -15.19 17.32 -9.47
C GLY A 8 -14.68 17.89 -8.15
N GLY A 9 -14.48 16.97 -7.20
CA GLY A 9 -13.99 17.19 -5.84
C GLY A 9 -14.95 16.49 -4.88
N THR A 10 -14.82 15.20 -4.58
CA THR A 10 -13.65 14.55 -3.98
C THR A 10 -13.79 13.07 -4.30
N VAL A 11 -12.83 12.45 -5.00
CA VAL A 11 -12.75 10.98 -4.98
C VAL A 11 -12.42 10.59 -3.55
N ALA A 12 -13.42 10.18 -2.78
CA ALA A 12 -13.26 9.53 -1.49
C ALA A 12 -12.67 8.11 -1.68
N ASN A 13 -11.61 8.00 -2.48
CA ASN A 13 -11.08 6.74 -2.97
C ASN A 13 -9.58 6.69 -2.68
N SER A 14 -9.22 6.14 -1.51
CA SER A 14 -8.04 5.27 -1.29
C SER A 14 -7.71 5.17 0.20
N ARG A 15 -8.65 4.70 1.01
CA ARG A 15 -8.30 4.15 2.35
C ARG A 15 -8.51 2.65 2.44
N ASN A 16 -9.23 2.07 1.48
CA ASN A 16 -9.49 0.63 1.39
C ASN A 16 -8.51 -0.08 0.42
N SER A 17 -8.04 0.62 -0.61
CA SER A 17 -7.08 0.08 -1.58
C SER A 17 -5.69 -0.07 -0.96
N GLN A 18 -5.25 0.92 -0.18
CA GLN A 18 -3.92 0.93 0.40
C GLN A 18 -3.75 -0.11 1.52
N SER A 19 -4.77 -0.35 2.36
CA SER A 19 -4.71 -1.41 3.38
C SER A 19 -4.67 -2.81 2.76
N LYS A 20 -5.39 -3.04 1.66
CA LYS A 20 -5.35 -4.29 0.89
C LYS A 20 -4.00 -4.48 0.19
N GLN A 21 -3.41 -3.41 -0.35
CA GLN A 21 -2.08 -3.44 -0.94
C GLN A 21 -1.00 -3.71 0.12
N GLU A 22 -1.05 -3.04 1.27
CA GLU A 22 -0.15 -3.29 2.41
C GLU A 22 -0.21 -4.76 2.84
N ALA A 23 -1.40 -5.34 2.97
CA ALA A 23 -1.56 -6.75 3.31
C ALA A 23 -0.94 -7.70 2.27
N HIS A 24 -1.06 -7.36 0.98
CA HIS A 24 -0.49 -8.17 -0.10
C HIS A 24 1.05 -8.08 -0.14
N VAL A 25 1.60 -6.88 0.05
CA VAL A 25 3.05 -6.66 0.22
C VAL A 25 3.59 -7.50 1.37
N ASN A 26 2.91 -7.51 2.51
CA ASN A 26 3.34 -8.29 3.68
C ASN A 26 3.32 -9.80 3.42
N LYS A 27 2.31 -10.30 2.69
CA LYS A 27 2.21 -11.73 2.33
C LYS A 27 3.35 -12.17 1.42
N LEU A 28 3.72 -11.34 0.43
CA LEU A 28 4.83 -11.63 -0.49
C LEU A 28 6.20 -11.43 0.16
N HIS A 29 6.34 -10.46 1.06
CA HIS A 29 7.57 -10.33 1.86
C HIS A 29 7.78 -11.54 2.78
N ALA A 30 6.71 -12.05 3.39
CA ALA A 30 6.77 -13.23 4.25
C ALA A 30 7.10 -14.54 3.52
N SER A 31 6.98 -14.59 2.18
CA SER A 31 7.42 -15.76 1.40
C SER A 31 8.93 -15.77 1.12
N ASP A 32 9.67 -14.73 1.51
CA ASP A 32 11.12 -14.54 1.28
C ASP A 32 11.53 -14.63 -0.22
N GLU A 33 10.54 -14.52 -1.11
CA GLU A 33 10.70 -14.70 -2.56
C GLU A 33 10.95 -13.36 -3.26
N TYR A 34 10.62 -12.25 -2.61
CA TYR A 34 10.73 -10.91 -3.16
C TYR A 34 11.47 -9.97 -2.21
N SER A 35 12.52 -9.33 -2.71
CA SER A 35 13.20 -8.27 -1.99
C SER A 35 12.31 -7.03 -1.83
N THR A 36 12.61 -6.18 -0.84
CA THR A 36 11.89 -4.91 -0.62
C THR A 36 11.87 -4.02 -1.88
N ARG A 37 12.90 -4.13 -2.73
CA ARG A 37 12.97 -3.41 -4.01
C ARG A 37 11.97 -3.95 -5.02
N GLU A 38 11.92 -5.27 -5.20
CA GLU A 38 11.00 -5.91 -6.14
C GLU A 38 9.55 -5.69 -5.74
N LEU A 39 9.23 -5.71 -4.44
CA LEU A 39 7.91 -5.34 -3.94
C LEU A 39 7.57 -3.87 -4.25
N ALA A 40 8.52 -2.95 -4.16
CA ALA A 40 8.27 -1.56 -4.52
C ALA A 40 7.96 -1.40 -6.02
N GLU A 41 8.68 -2.11 -6.87
CA GLU A 41 8.49 -2.13 -8.32
C GLU A 41 7.14 -2.79 -8.70
N LEU A 42 6.84 -3.96 -8.15
CA LEU A 42 5.60 -4.73 -8.41
C LEU A 42 4.33 -3.96 -8.06
N PHE A 43 4.35 -3.19 -6.97
CA PHE A 43 3.20 -2.41 -6.52
C PHE A 43 3.23 -0.96 -7.01
N SER A 44 4.26 -0.55 -7.75
CA SER A 44 4.47 0.85 -8.16
C SER A 44 4.40 1.84 -6.98
N VAL A 45 5.01 1.47 -5.85
CA VAL A 45 5.09 2.29 -4.64
C VAL A 45 6.53 2.60 -4.25
N GLY A 46 6.74 3.63 -3.44
CA GLY A 46 8.06 3.90 -2.88
C GLY A 46 8.52 2.81 -1.89
N ARG A 47 9.84 2.54 -1.86
CA ARG A 47 10.46 1.61 -0.87
C ARG A 47 10.08 1.94 0.57
N SER A 48 9.94 3.24 0.90
CA SER A 48 9.50 3.71 2.22
C SER A 48 8.10 3.24 2.59
N THR A 49 7.19 3.09 1.62
CA THR A 49 5.85 2.52 1.83
C THR A 49 5.95 1.04 2.17
N VAL A 50 6.78 0.29 1.43
CA VAL A 50 7.03 -1.13 1.68
C VAL A 50 7.63 -1.35 3.07
N TYR A 51 8.67 -0.60 3.44
CA TYR A 51 9.26 -0.66 4.79
C TYR A 51 8.25 -0.38 5.90
N ARG A 52 7.37 0.62 5.72
CA ARG A 52 6.33 0.94 6.71
C ARG A 52 5.26 -0.14 6.79
N ALA A 53 4.90 -0.76 5.68
CA ALA A 53 3.94 -1.86 5.63
C ALA A 53 4.48 -3.08 6.41
N ILE A 54 5.72 -3.48 6.12
CA ILE A 54 6.41 -4.59 6.79
C ILE A 54 6.52 -4.31 8.30
N ARG A 55 7.05 -3.14 8.68
CA ARG A 55 7.24 -2.76 10.10
C ARG A 55 5.93 -2.63 10.88
N ARG A 56 4.80 -2.43 10.19
CA ARG A 56 3.46 -2.43 10.79
C ARG A 56 2.89 -3.85 10.93
N ALA A 57 3.29 -4.74 10.04
CA ALA A 57 2.90 -6.16 10.02
C ALA A 57 3.71 -6.99 11.00
N GLU A 58 4.98 -6.62 11.21
CA GLU A 58 5.79 -7.21 12.24
C GLU A 58 5.04 -7.07 13.55
N PRO A 59 4.84 -8.19 14.29
CA PRO A 59 4.34 -8.08 15.63
C PRO A 59 5.31 -7.13 16.31
N LYS A 60 4.80 -5.98 16.80
CA LYS A 60 5.59 -5.15 17.70
C LYS A 60 6.06 -6.14 18.73
N LEU A 61 7.36 -6.43 18.73
CA LEU A 61 7.98 -7.16 19.82
C LEU A 61 7.60 -6.32 21.02
N SER A 62 6.58 -6.79 21.72
CA SER A 62 6.12 -6.25 22.97
C SER A 62 7.28 -6.56 23.90
N GLY A 63 8.25 -5.64 23.92
CA GLY A 63 9.24 -5.60 24.97
C GLY A 63 8.53 -5.44 26.32
N PRO A 64 9.17 -5.93 27.40
CA PRO A 64 8.54 -6.29 28.68
C PRO A 64 7.74 -5.16 29.34
#